data_AF-A0A7Y3GBM1-F1
#
_entry.id   AF-A0A7Y3GBM1-F1
#
_cell.length_a   1.000
_cell.length_b   1.000
_cell.length_c   1.000
_cell.angle_alpha   90.00
_cell.angle_beta   90.00
_cell.angle_gamma   90.00
#
_symmetry.space_group_name_H-M   'P 1'
#
loop_
_entity.id
_entity.type
_entity.pdbx_description
1 polymer ?
#
loop_
_entity_poly.entity_id
_entity_poly.type
_entity_poly.pdbx_seq_one_letter_code
_entity_poly.pdbx_strand_id
1 'polypeptide(L)'
;MAEWRADRPGSGRGGAIGRLALGVGLGLVVLLGLGVRMLDAPTVFTPEGIRAAGPDAYYHLRRVAYGYAHFPQVLEHDPYLNHPEGGDVIWPPGLDWSVAAAARLARP
;
A
#
# COMPACT_ATOMS: atom_id res chain seq x y z
N MET A 1 42.08 -45.35 4.83
CA MET A 1 41.31 -44.15 4.45
C MET A 1 39.86 -44.40 4.84
N ALA A 2 39.44 -43.88 5.99
CA ALA A 2 38.08 -44.05 6.50
C ALA A 2 37.20 -42.91 5.99
N GLU A 3 36.14 -43.24 5.23
CA GLU A 3 35.12 -42.28 4.82
C GLU A 3 34.31 -41.83 6.04
N TRP A 4 34.54 -40.59 6.49
CA TRP A 4 33.66 -39.90 7.43
C TRP A 4 32.34 -39.55 6.70
N ARG A 5 31.35 -40.43 6.80
CA ARG A 5 29.96 -40.11 6.43
C ARG A 5 29.35 -39.30 7.56
N ALA A 6 29.34 -37.99 7.40
CA ALA A 6 28.53 -37.10 8.24
C ALA A 6 27.05 -37.40 7.96
N ASP A 7 26.43 -38.20 8.81
CA ASP A 7 24.97 -38.25 8.94
C ASP A 7 24.50 -36.84 9.29
N ARG A 8 23.93 -36.13 8.31
CA ARG A 8 23.27 -34.86 8.56
C ARG A 8 21.96 -35.17 9.27
N PRO A 9 21.74 -34.73 10.53
CA PRO A 9 20.45 -34.92 11.18
C PRO A 9 19.35 -34.28 10.34
N GLY A 10 18.29 -35.06 10.10
CA GLY A 10 17.21 -34.77 9.16
C GLY A 10 16.58 -33.39 9.37
N SER A 11 16.80 -32.50 8.41
CA SER A 11 16.32 -31.11 8.40
C SER A 11 14.91 -30.93 7.79
N GLY A 12 14.21 -32.01 7.44
CA GLY A 12 13.05 -31.93 6.53
C GLY A 12 11.72 -31.49 7.16
N ARG A 13 11.39 -31.91 8.39
CA ARG A 13 10.06 -31.68 9.00
C ARG A 13 10.02 -30.53 10.01
N GLY A 14 11.01 -30.44 10.90
CA GLY A 14 11.05 -29.39 11.93
C GLY A 14 11.21 -27.98 11.34
N GLY A 15 12.01 -27.84 10.29
CA GLY A 15 12.16 -26.58 9.57
C GLY A 15 10.90 -26.16 8.80
N ALA A 16 10.13 -27.11 8.28
CA ALA A 16 8.88 -26.82 7.57
C ALA A 16 7.78 -26.36 8.55
N ILE A 17 7.64 -27.01 9.70
CA ILE A 17 6.71 -26.60 10.76
C ILE A 17 7.08 -25.22 11.31
N GLY A 18 8.37 -24.93 11.51
CA GLY A 18 8.85 -23.62 11.94
C GLY A 18 8.55 -22.49 10.93
N ARG A 19 8.73 -22.76 9.63
CA ARG A 19 8.38 -21.79 8.56
C ARG A 19 6.88 -21.55 8.45
N LEU A 20 6.07 -22.60 8.58
CA LEU A 20 4.62 -22.48 8.59
C LEU A 20 4.15 -21.66 9.80
N ALA A 21 4.64 -21.97 10.99
CA ALA A 21 4.31 -21.24 12.21
C ALA A 21 4.68 -19.75 12.11
N LEU A 22 5.86 -19.44 11.54
CA LEU A 22 6.26 -18.07 11.27
C LEU A 22 5.33 -17.38 10.26
N GLY A 23 5.00 -18.06 9.16
CA GLY A 23 4.09 -17.53 8.15
C GLY A 23 2.69 -17.23 8.71
N VAL A 24 2.15 -18.15 9.51
CA VAL A 24 0.88 -17.96 10.22
C VAL A 24 0.98 -16.79 11.20
N GLY A 25 2.05 -16.74 12.00
CA GLY A 25 2.27 -15.66 12.95
C GLY A 25 2.33 -14.29 12.27
N LEU A 26 3.09 -14.15 11.18
CA LEU A 26 3.17 -12.92 10.40
C LEU A 26 1.83 -12.56 9.76
N GLY A 27 1.11 -13.55 9.21
CA GLY A 27 -0.23 -13.34 8.66
C GLY A 27 -1.20 -12.80 9.70
N LEU A 28 -1.19 -13.36 10.92
CA LEU A 28 -2.02 -12.88 12.03
C LEU A 28 -1.67 -11.43 12.42
N VAL A 29 -0.38 -11.08 12.48
CA VAL A 29 0.05 -9.70 12.78
C VAL A 29 -0.47 -8.72 11.71
N VAL A 30 -0.38 -9.08 10.43
CA VAL A 30 -0.89 -8.24 9.33
C VAL A 30 -2.41 -8.09 9.42
N LEU A 31 -3.14 -9.19 9.64
CA LEU A 31 -4.60 -9.17 9.74
C LEU A 31 -5.09 -8.37 10.95
N LEU A 32 -4.44 -8.52 12.10
CA LEU A 32 -4.75 -7.75 13.30
C LEU A 32 -4.46 -6.25 13.07
N GLY A 33 -3.32 -5.92 12.49
CA GLY A 33 -2.97 -4.53 12.16
C GLY A 33 -3.97 -3.90 11.17
N LEU A 34 -4.40 -4.65 10.16
CA LEU A 34 -5.43 -4.23 9.23
C LEU A 34 -6.77 -4.04 9.95
N GLY A 35 -7.17 -4.98 10.81
CA GLY A 35 -8.40 -4.90 11.59
C GLY A 35 -8.45 -3.65 12.47
N VAL A 36 -7.37 -3.35 13.18
CA VAL A 36 -7.25 -2.11 13.98
C VAL A 36 -7.37 -0.86 13.11
N ARG A 37 -6.75 -0.85 11.92
CA ARG A 37 -6.87 0.28 10.98
C ARG A 37 -8.28 0.45 10.41
N MET A 38 -9.03 -0.63 10.25
CA MET A 38 -10.41 -0.60 9.75
C MET A 38 -11.42 -0.15 10.80
N LEU A 39 -11.04 -0.01 12.07
CA LEU A 39 -11.94 0.53 13.11
C LEU A 39 -12.41 1.96 12.80
N ASP A 40 -11.60 2.73 12.06
CA ASP A 40 -11.92 4.09 11.64
C ASP A 40 -12.69 4.14 10.31
N ALA A 41 -13.01 3.00 9.69
CA ALA A 41 -13.74 2.96 8.42
C ALA A 41 -15.06 3.75 8.42
N PRO A 42 -15.89 3.76 9.50
CA PRO A 42 -17.13 4.54 9.52
C PRO A 42 -16.92 6.06 9.43
N THR A 43 -15.72 6.56 9.74
CA THR A 43 -15.43 8.00 9.63
C THR A 43 -15.01 8.40 8.21
N VAL A 44 -14.63 7.42 7.39
CA VAL A 44 -14.27 7.58 5.97
C VAL A 44 -15.45 7.24 5.06
N PHE A 45 -16.15 6.13 5.32
CA PHE A 45 -17.33 5.71 4.56
C PHE A 45 -18.59 6.15 5.30
N THR A 46 -19.09 7.34 4.97
CA THR A 46 -20.29 7.90 5.58
C THR A 46 -21.50 7.69 4.68
N PRO A 47 -22.73 7.83 5.20
CA PRO A 47 -23.95 7.77 4.38
C PRO A 47 -23.98 8.80 3.24
N GLU A 48 -23.27 9.92 3.40
CA GLU A 48 -23.17 11.01 2.42
C GLU A 48 -22.08 10.76 1.37
N GLY A 49 -21.21 9.77 1.58
CA GLY A 49 -20.17 9.38 0.63
C GLY A 49 -18.82 9.09 1.28
N ILE A 50 -17.74 9.25 0.50
CA ILE A 50 -16.38 9.03 0.97
C ILE A 50 -15.81 10.35 1.47
N ARG A 51 -15.45 10.38 2.76
CA ARG A 51 -14.76 11.50 3.40
C ARG A 51 -13.28 11.17 3.55
N ALA A 52 -12.44 11.87 2.81
CA ALA A 52 -10.99 11.68 2.90
C ALA A 52 -10.45 12.13 4.28
N ALA A 53 -9.42 11.43 4.76
CA ALA A 53 -8.84 11.66 6.08
C ALA A 53 -7.96 12.92 6.12
N GLY A 54 -8.53 14.04 6.53
CA GLY A 54 -7.83 15.31 6.63
C GLY A 54 -7.59 16.01 5.29
N PRO A 55 -7.04 17.23 5.31
CA PRO A 55 -6.88 18.07 4.11
C PRO A 55 -5.93 17.47 3.08
N ASP A 56 -4.80 16.91 3.51
CA ASP A 56 -3.78 16.36 2.61
C ASP A 56 -4.32 15.18 1.79
N ALA A 57 -5.21 14.37 2.36
CA ALA A 57 -5.81 13.24 1.66
C ALA A 57 -6.64 13.68 0.45
N TYR A 58 -7.30 14.85 0.50
CA TYR A 58 -7.99 15.40 -0.66
C TYR A 58 -7.02 15.79 -1.78
N TYR A 59 -5.84 16.30 -1.42
CA TYR A 59 -4.82 16.63 -2.40
C TYR A 59 -4.21 15.39 -3.04
N HIS A 60 -3.98 14.33 -2.26
CA HIS A 60 -3.59 13.02 -2.80
C HIS A 60 -4.65 12.46 -3.76
N LEU A 61 -5.94 12.55 -3.41
CA LEU A 61 -7.03 12.14 -4.32
C LEU A 61 -7.02 12.91 -5.64
N ARG A 62 -6.74 14.22 -5.60
CA ARG A 62 -6.56 15.05 -6.80
C ARG A 62 -5.41 14.53 -7.67
N ARG A 63 -4.26 14.23 -7.07
CA ARG A 63 -3.09 13.67 -7.79
C ARG A 63 -3.39 12.31 -8.38
N VAL A 64 -4.09 11.43 -7.65
CA VAL A 64 -4.56 10.13 -8.15
C VAL A 64 -5.51 10.31 -9.33
N ALA A 65 -6.47 11.23 -9.25
CA ALA A 65 -7.39 11.51 -10.35
C ALA A 65 -6.66 12.00 -11.61
N TYR A 66 -5.69 12.91 -11.45
CA TYR A 66 -4.83 13.34 -12.55
C TYR A 66 -4.05 12.16 -13.14
N GLY A 67 -3.38 11.37 -12.30
CA GLY A 67 -2.60 10.21 -12.71
C GLY A 67 -3.46 9.14 -13.40
N TYR A 68 -4.70 8.92 -12.94
CA TYR A 68 -5.63 8.00 -13.58
C TYR A 68 -5.95 8.43 -15.01
N ALA A 69 -6.22 9.72 -15.22
CA ALA A 69 -6.55 10.28 -16.54
C ALA A 69 -5.32 10.36 -17.48
N HIS A 70 -4.13 10.66 -16.96
CA HIS A 70 -2.93 10.98 -17.74
C HIS A 70 -1.79 9.94 -17.63
N PHE A 71 -2.08 8.76 -17.09
CA PHE A 71 -1.08 7.72 -16.84
C PHE A 71 -0.21 7.45 -18.09
N PRO A 72 1.13 7.39 -17.97
CA PRO A 72 1.92 7.29 -16.73
C PRO A 72 2.42 8.62 -16.15
N GLN A 73 1.90 9.77 -16.59
CA GLN A 73 2.36 11.08 -16.14
C GLN A 73 2.03 11.34 -14.66
N VAL A 74 2.82 12.24 -14.07
CA VAL A 74 2.69 12.69 -12.68
C VAL A 74 2.39 14.19 -12.67
N LEU A 75 1.56 14.64 -11.71
CA LEU A 75 1.35 16.05 -11.45
C LEU A 75 2.50 16.60 -10.59
N GLU A 76 3.43 17.32 -11.21
CA GLU A 76 4.60 17.94 -10.54
C GLU A 76 4.39 19.42 -10.23
N HIS A 77 3.65 20.14 -11.08
CA HIS A 77 3.21 21.51 -10.84
C HIS A 77 1.69 21.58 -11.00
N ASP A 78 1.02 22.19 -10.03
CA ASP A 78 -0.42 22.25 -9.95
C ASP A 78 -0.95 23.69 -9.99
N PRO A 79 -1.61 24.11 -11.08
CA PRO A 79 -2.15 25.46 -11.20
C PRO A 79 -3.36 25.73 -10.28
N TYR A 80 -3.92 24.69 -9.63
CA TYR A 80 -5.01 24.87 -8.66
C TYR A 80 -4.50 25.06 -7.22
N LEU A 81 -3.20 24.91 -6.99
CA LEU A 81 -2.58 25.36 -5.75
C LEU A 81 -2.15 26.82 -5.88
N ASN A 82 -2.07 27.52 -4.74
CA ASN A 82 -1.49 28.86 -4.61
C ASN A 82 -1.83 29.79 -5.79
N HIS A 83 -3.13 29.99 -6.02
CA HIS A 83 -3.61 30.81 -7.12
C HIS A 83 -3.19 32.28 -6.94
N PRO A 84 -2.72 32.99 -8.00
CA PRO A 84 -2.71 32.58 -9.41
C PRO A 84 -1.46 31.83 -9.90
N GLU A 85 -0.39 31.75 -9.12
CA GLU A 85 0.91 31.29 -9.60
C GLU A 85 1.00 29.78 -9.83
N GLY A 86 0.13 29.00 -9.17
CA GLY A 86 0.30 27.55 -9.09
C GLY A 86 1.23 27.16 -7.95
N GLY A 87 1.34 25.86 -7.70
CA GLY A 87 2.22 25.31 -6.68
C GLY A 87 2.93 24.04 -7.12
N ASP A 88 4.22 23.96 -6.79
CA ASP A 88 4.99 22.73 -6.98
C ASP A 88 4.60 21.68 -5.94
N VAL A 89 4.51 20.44 -6.39
CA VAL A 89 4.10 19.33 -5.54
C VAL A 89 5.28 18.85 -4.71
N ILE A 90 5.18 19.04 -3.38
CA ILE A 90 6.27 18.71 -2.45
C ILE A 90 6.41 17.21 -2.15
N TRP A 91 5.38 16.41 -2.44
CA TRP A 91 5.36 14.98 -2.13
C TRP A 91 5.84 14.13 -3.31
N PRO A 92 6.68 13.10 -3.07
CA PRO A 92 7.02 12.12 -4.10
C PRO A 92 5.78 11.43 -4.67
N PRO A 93 5.81 11.00 -5.94
CA PRO A 93 4.62 10.51 -6.62
C PRO A 93 4.27 9.05 -6.37
N GLY A 94 5.14 8.28 -5.70
CA GLY A 94 5.03 6.82 -5.62
C GLY A 94 3.67 6.32 -5.13
N LEU A 95 3.12 6.95 -4.08
CA LEU A 95 1.80 6.61 -3.55
C LEU A 95 0.71 6.87 -4.60
N ASP A 96 0.57 8.11 -5.05
CA ASP A 96 -0.53 8.52 -5.94
C ASP A 96 -0.45 7.83 -7.31
N TRP A 97 0.76 7.61 -7.82
CA TRP A 97 1.01 6.87 -9.05
C TRP A 97 0.62 5.39 -8.92
N SER A 98 0.97 4.74 -7.80
CA SER A 98 0.61 3.32 -7.58
C SER A 98 -0.91 3.12 -7.43
N VAL A 99 -1.59 4.05 -6.76
CA VAL A 99 -3.06 4.03 -6.64
C VAL A 99 -3.71 4.27 -8.00
N ALA A 100 -3.22 5.25 -8.78
CA ALA A 100 -3.71 5.49 -10.14
C ALA A 100 -3.52 4.26 -11.06
N ALA A 101 -2.37 3.59 -10.98
CA ALA A 101 -2.11 2.36 -11.71
C ALA A 101 -3.10 1.25 -11.33
N ALA A 102 -3.28 1.02 -10.02
CA ALA A 102 -4.23 0.03 -9.51
C ALA A 102 -5.67 0.33 -9.96
N ALA A 103 -6.10 1.59 -9.89
CA ALA A 103 -7.42 2.01 -10.35
C ALA A 103 -7.62 1.76 -11.85
N ARG A 104 -6.61 2.02 -12.68
CA ARG A 104 -6.68 1.72 -14.13
C ARG A 104 -6.73 0.22 -14.43
N LEU A 105 -6.08 -0.61 -13.61
CA LEU A 105 -6.13 -2.06 -13.74
C LEU A 105 -7.46 -2.64 -13.28
N ALA A 106 -8.11 -2.01 -12.28
CA ALA A 106 -9.39 -2.43 -11.73
C ALA A 106 -10.61 -1.94 -12.54
N ARG A 107 -10.40 -1.26 -13.68
CA ARG A 107 -11.49 -0.85 -14.57
C ARG A 107 -12.20 -2.10 -15.12
N PRO A 108 -13.55 -2.13 -15.14
CA PRO A 108 -14.30 -3.21 -15.77
C PRO A 108 -14.06 -3.28 -17.28
#